data_AF-A0A1M5R9G7-F1
#
_entry.id   AF-A0A1M5R9G7-F1
#
_cell.length_a   1.000
_cell.length_b   1.000
_cell.length_c   1.000
_cell.angle_alpha   90.00
_cell.angle_beta   90.00
_cell.angle_gamma   90.00
#
_symmetry.space_group_name_H-M   'P 1'
#
loop_
_entity.id
_entity.type
_entity.pdbx_description
1 polymer ?
#
loop_
_entity_poly.entity_id
_entity_poly.type
_entity_poly.pdbx_seq_one_letter_code
_entity_poly.pdbx_strand_id
1 'polypeptide(L)'
;MDKRVLINRIFEEGRKKGLKDMEVFIQESNDFKLRVFKGEVDELNISKEEGLSFRCIYDGKMGYSYTEKLDETSIDMLINEAVENASAVDSEDVEEIFAGSKSYTEVDSFNTKLENLNVKDGIEFAKSLEKEALELDKRVISVPHCIFNKQSMHTILVNTKGLNLEDKSNIAYSYVNVMVKENDDVKTSSKYIISNDFSKFDYKVLAKQVVDEAVSMLGAESVKSDAYPVILRNDVAADILGAFSPIFSAENVQKNLSLLKGKLNKKIASEIITIVDNPFMKGGIASCSFDNEGVATKYKKVVDRGVLTTYLHNIKTAKKDGVQSTGNGFKPSFKSPVSISPTNMYIENGDKSLDEMIRSVKRGILIIDVKGLHSGLNTVSGDFSLAASGYEIIDGRINRPVNQITIAGNFYDLLNNVLEIGNDLKFALPMNGFIGSPSLKIKELSVAGM
;
A
#
# COMPACT_ATOMS: atom_id res chain seq x y z
N MET A 1 27.45 -18.79 -5.30
CA MET A 1 28.62 -17.89 -5.16
C MET A 1 28.29 -16.86 -4.09
N ASP A 2 29.28 -16.34 -3.36
CA ASP A 2 29.03 -15.23 -2.43
C ASP A 2 28.56 -13.99 -3.22
N LYS A 3 27.48 -13.34 -2.76
CA LYS A 3 26.87 -12.21 -3.48
C LYS A 3 27.82 -11.03 -3.66
N ARG A 4 28.68 -10.77 -2.67
CA ARG A 4 29.68 -9.71 -2.74
C ARG A 4 30.76 -10.04 -3.77
N VAL A 5 31.14 -11.32 -3.88
CA VAL A 5 32.06 -11.78 -4.94
C VAL A 5 31.44 -11.55 -6.33
N LEU A 6 30.16 -11.90 -6.52
CA LEU A 6 29.45 -11.66 -7.78
C LEU A 6 29.38 -10.16 -8.13
N ILE A 7 28.97 -9.32 -7.17
CA ILE A 7 28.89 -7.87 -7.35
C ILE A 7 30.24 -7.29 -7.78
N ASN A 8 31.32 -7.68 -7.11
CA ASN A 8 32.66 -7.22 -7.45
C ASN A 8 33.06 -7.64 -8.87
N ARG A 9 32.75 -8.88 -9.25
CA ARG A 9 33.01 -9.40 -10.60
C ARG A 9 32.23 -8.64 -11.67
N ILE A 10 30.96 -8.34 -11.43
CA ILE A 10 30.13 -7.50 -12.31
C ILE A 10 30.77 -6.13 -12.51
N PHE A 11 31.20 -5.48 -11.43
CA PHE A 11 31.86 -4.17 -11.54
C PHE A 11 33.23 -4.23 -12.23
N GLU A 12 34.00 -5.30 -12.04
CA GLU A 12 35.27 -5.50 -12.77
C GLU A 12 35.05 -5.64 -14.27
N GLU A 13 34.13 -6.51 -14.71
CA GLU A 13 33.83 -6.70 -16.12
C GLU A 13 33.18 -5.46 -16.74
N GLY A 14 32.31 -4.76 -15.98
CA GLY A 14 31.72 -3.50 -16.41
C GLY A 14 32.77 -2.40 -16.65
N ARG A 15 33.78 -2.30 -15.78
CA ARG A 15 34.92 -1.38 -15.98
C ARG A 15 35.71 -1.70 -17.24
N LYS A 16 35.90 -2.98 -17.57
CA LYS A 16 36.58 -3.37 -18.82
C LYS A 16 35.81 -2.92 -20.06
N LYS A 17 34.48 -2.78 -19.97
CA LYS A 17 33.62 -2.20 -21.02
C LYS A 17 33.48 -0.67 -20.93
N GLY A 18 34.27 -0.01 -20.09
CA GLY A 18 34.31 1.45 -19.97
C GLY A 18 33.25 2.06 -19.04
N LEU A 19 32.46 1.25 -18.34
CA LEU A 19 31.45 1.74 -17.40
C LEU A 19 32.10 2.25 -16.11
N LYS A 20 31.67 3.43 -15.66
CA LYS A 20 32.17 4.08 -14.44
C LYS A 20 31.14 4.07 -13.32
N ASP A 21 29.93 4.51 -13.63
CA ASP A 21 28.80 4.56 -12.70
C ASP A 21 27.95 3.31 -12.90
N MET A 22 27.98 2.42 -11.91
CA MET A 22 27.28 1.15 -11.93
C MET A 22 26.68 0.85 -10.57
N GLU A 23 25.54 0.17 -10.56
CA GLU A 23 24.83 -0.24 -9.36
C GLU A 23 24.25 -1.64 -9.54
N VAL A 24 24.31 -2.42 -8.48
CA VAL A 24 23.69 -3.72 -8.37
C VAL A 24 22.67 -3.69 -7.25
N PHE A 25 21.45 -4.11 -7.57
CA PHE A 25 20.36 -4.31 -6.63
C PHE A 25 19.99 -5.79 -6.64
N ILE A 26 20.13 -6.47 -5.49
CA ILE A 26 19.71 -7.85 -5.29
C ILE A 26 18.50 -7.86 -4.39
N GLN A 27 17.53 -8.69 -4.74
CA GLN A 27 16.34 -8.92 -3.94
C GLN A 27 16.13 -10.42 -3.76
N GLU A 28 15.88 -10.84 -2.53
CA GLU A 28 15.38 -12.16 -2.20
C GLU A 28 14.04 -12.01 -1.50
N SER A 29 13.07 -12.81 -1.90
CA SER A 29 11.82 -12.94 -1.16
C SER A 29 11.47 -14.39 -0.92
N ASN A 30 10.98 -14.68 0.28
CA ASN A 30 10.32 -15.94 0.60
C ASN A 30 8.85 -15.64 0.88
N ASP A 31 7.95 -16.35 0.22
CA ASP A 31 6.52 -16.26 0.44
C ASP A 31 5.99 -17.63 0.86
N PHE A 32 5.22 -17.63 1.94
CA PHE A 32 4.44 -18.76 2.41
C PHE A 32 2.98 -18.34 2.40
N LYS A 33 2.16 -18.97 1.57
CA LYS A 33 0.73 -18.71 1.48
C LYS A 33 -0.06 -20.00 1.70
N LEU A 34 -1.05 -19.90 2.56
CA LEU A 34 -1.98 -20.97 2.90
C LEU A 34 -3.41 -20.48 2.69
N ARG A 35 -4.25 -21.34 2.09
CA ARG A 35 -5.71 -21.21 2.12
C ARG A 35 -6.32 -22.44 2.77
N VAL A 36 -7.22 -22.21 3.70
CA VAL A 36 -8.09 -23.25 4.27
C VAL A 36 -9.49 -23.11 3.68
N PHE A 37 -10.11 -24.25 3.38
CA PHE A 37 -11.50 -24.34 2.98
C PHE A 37 -12.10 -25.65 3.49
N LYS A 38 -13.24 -25.56 4.18
CA LYS A 38 -13.97 -26.70 4.78
C LYS A 38 -13.12 -27.56 5.72
N GLY A 39 -12.31 -26.91 6.56
CA GLY A 39 -11.46 -27.55 7.57
C GLY A 39 -10.16 -28.15 7.01
N GLU A 40 -9.96 -28.09 5.70
CA GLU A 40 -8.81 -28.66 5.01
C GLU A 40 -7.94 -27.59 4.35
N VAL A 41 -6.66 -27.93 4.19
CA VAL A 41 -5.72 -27.09 3.43
C VAL A 41 -6.04 -27.26 1.94
N ASP A 42 -6.59 -26.21 1.34
CA ASP A 42 -7.00 -26.17 -0.06
C ASP A 42 -5.86 -25.69 -0.97
N GLU A 43 -5.06 -24.74 -0.48
CA GLU A 43 -3.88 -24.20 -1.19
C GLU A 43 -2.71 -24.08 -0.21
N LEU A 44 -1.54 -24.57 -0.60
CA LEU A 44 -0.27 -24.33 0.08
C LEU A 44 0.77 -23.96 -0.98
N ASN A 45 1.20 -22.71 -0.97
CA ASN A 45 2.24 -22.20 -1.86
C ASN A 45 3.44 -21.75 -1.03
N ILE A 46 4.62 -22.25 -1.38
CA ILE A 46 5.89 -21.78 -0.86
C ILE A 46 6.73 -21.39 -2.06
N SER A 47 7.05 -20.11 -2.16
CA SER A 47 7.89 -19.59 -3.22
C SER A 47 9.11 -18.88 -2.65
N LYS A 48 10.22 -19.07 -3.34
CA LYS A 48 11.44 -18.31 -3.11
C LYS A 48 11.81 -17.68 -4.44
N GLU A 49 11.90 -16.36 -4.45
CA GLU A 49 12.42 -15.60 -5.58
C GLU A 49 13.74 -14.97 -5.17
N GLU A 50 14.71 -15.04 -6.07
CA GLU A 50 15.97 -14.35 -5.93
C GLU A 50 16.35 -13.78 -7.30
N GLY A 51 16.78 -12.53 -7.30
CA GLY A 51 17.13 -11.85 -8.52
C GLY A 51 18.04 -10.68 -8.30
N LEU A 52 18.67 -10.29 -9.40
CA LEU A 52 19.63 -9.20 -9.46
C LEU A 52 19.22 -8.28 -10.59
N SER A 53 19.23 -6.98 -10.35
CA SER A 53 19.25 -5.97 -11.40
C SER A 53 20.54 -5.18 -11.40
N PHE A 54 20.94 -4.77 -12.58
CA PHE A 54 22.12 -3.97 -12.85
C PHE A 54 21.69 -2.67 -13.51
N ARG A 55 22.17 -1.55 -12.96
CA ARG A 55 22.06 -0.22 -13.56
C ARG A 55 23.43 0.31 -13.90
N CYS A 56 23.55 1.03 -15.02
CA CYS A 56 24.78 1.73 -15.37
C CYS A 56 24.52 3.03 -16.12
N ILE A 57 25.46 3.97 -16.06
CA ILE A 57 25.47 5.13 -16.96
C ILE A 57 26.38 4.82 -18.16
N TYR A 58 25.81 4.87 -19.36
CA TYR A 58 26.52 4.74 -20.63
C TYR A 58 26.12 5.91 -21.54
N ASP A 59 27.09 6.66 -22.05
CA ASP A 59 26.90 7.89 -22.83
C ASP A 59 25.89 8.89 -22.22
N GLY A 60 25.90 8.99 -20.89
CA GLY A 60 25.02 9.89 -20.13
C GLY A 60 23.58 9.39 -19.96
N LYS A 61 23.26 8.18 -20.43
CA LYS A 61 21.95 7.54 -20.29
C LYS A 61 21.98 6.39 -19.28
N MET A 62 20.86 6.17 -18.59
CA MET A 62 20.70 5.05 -17.66
C MET A 62 20.34 3.77 -18.41
N GLY A 63 21.19 2.77 -18.28
CA GLY A 63 20.97 1.40 -18.70
C GLY A 63 20.41 0.57 -17.56
N TYR A 64 19.60 -0.42 -17.90
CA TYR A 64 18.99 -1.35 -16.95
C TYR A 64 18.91 -2.75 -17.53
N SER A 65 19.25 -3.76 -16.73
CA SER A 65 19.04 -5.17 -17.03
C SER A 65 18.81 -5.95 -15.74
N TYR A 66 18.32 -7.19 -15.86
CA TYR A 66 18.07 -8.03 -14.69
C TYR A 66 18.26 -9.52 -15.01
N THR A 67 18.42 -10.33 -13.97
CA THR A 67 18.53 -11.78 -14.08
C THR A 67 18.04 -12.48 -12.81
N GLU A 68 17.64 -13.75 -12.95
CA GLU A 68 17.40 -14.68 -11.84
C GLU A 68 18.60 -15.62 -11.61
N LYS A 69 19.64 -15.53 -12.45
CA LYS A 69 20.86 -16.34 -12.32
C LYS A 69 21.95 -15.55 -11.58
N LEU A 70 22.12 -15.81 -10.29
CA LEU A 70 23.15 -15.16 -9.46
C LEU A 70 24.48 -15.93 -9.50
N ASP A 71 25.01 -16.08 -10.71
CA ASP A 71 26.30 -16.69 -10.99
C ASP A 71 27.04 -15.98 -12.13
N GLU A 72 28.30 -16.37 -12.37
CA GLU A 72 29.17 -15.70 -13.34
C GLU A 72 28.66 -15.75 -14.78
N THR A 73 27.81 -16.73 -15.12
CA THR A 73 27.29 -16.90 -16.50
C THR A 73 26.34 -15.77 -16.90
N SER A 74 25.80 -15.03 -15.93
CA SER A 74 24.89 -13.91 -16.15
C SER A 74 25.58 -12.58 -16.42
N ILE A 75 26.87 -12.45 -16.10
CA ILE A 75 27.56 -11.15 -16.02
C ILE A 75 27.60 -10.46 -17.39
N ASP A 76 28.01 -11.19 -18.43
CA ASP A 76 28.15 -10.61 -19.76
C ASP A 76 26.80 -10.14 -20.34
N MET A 77 25.75 -10.94 -20.14
CA MET A 77 24.38 -10.62 -20.51
C MET A 77 23.92 -9.33 -19.81
N LEU A 78 24.02 -9.27 -18.48
CA LEU A 78 23.60 -8.12 -17.68
C LEU A 78 24.26 -6.83 -18.17
N ILE A 79 25.57 -6.85 -18.39
CA ILE A 79 26.29 -5.65 -18.80
C ILE A 79 25.93 -5.26 -20.24
N ASN A 80 25.89 -6.22 -21.17
CA ASN A 80 25.58 -5.94 -22.57
C ASN A 80 24.16 -5.39 -22.73
N GLU A 81 23.17 -6.05 -22.13
CA GLU A 81 21.77 -5.60 -22.22
C GLU A 81 21.57 -4.23 -21.58
N ALA A 82 22.24 -3.94 -20.46
CA ALA A 82 22.14 -2.61 -19.85
C ALA A 82 22.74 -1.52 -20.76
N VAL A 83 23.86 -1.79 -21.41
CA VAL A 83 24.48 -0.86 -22.38
C VAL A 83 23.61 -0.67 -23.61
N GLU A 84 23.05 -1.74 -24.16
CA GLU A 84 22.11 -1.70 -25.29
C GLU A 84 20.86 -0.88 -24.92
N ASN A 85 20.28 -1.14 -23.74
CA ASN A 85 19.13 -0.41 -23.24
C ASN A 85 19.44 1.07 -23.01
N ALA A 86 20.62 1.41 -22.47
CA ALA A 86 21.05 2.81 -22.32
C ALA A 86 21.14 3.53 -23.68
N SER A 87 21.67 2.83 -24.70
CA SER A 87 21.82 3.36 -26.06
C SER A 87 20.48 3.60 -26.77
N ALA A 88 19.42 2.91 -26.33
CA ALA A 88 18.06 3.08 -26.84
C ALA A 88 17.24 4.17 -26.11
N VAL A 89 17.82 4.87 -25.12
CA VAL A 89 17.11 5.92 -24.36
C VAL A 89 17.10 7.25 -25.13
N ASP A 90 15.93 7.59 -25.66
CA ASP A 90 15.69 8.88 -26.34
C ASP A 90 15.41 10.05 -25.37
N SER A 91 15.09 9.76 -24.12
CA SER A 91 14.75 10.78 -23.10
C SER A 91 15.95 11.67 -22.77
N GLU A 92 15.77 12.99 -22.77
CA GLU A 92 16.79 13.97 -22.34
C GLU A 92 16.92 14.11 -20.81
N ASP A 93 16.02 13.50 -20.04
CA ASP A 93 16.09 13.52 -18.58
C ASP A 93 17.44 12.99 -18.08
N VAL A 94 18.06 13.74 -17.17
CA VAL A 94 19.35 13.35 -16.59
C VAL A 94 19.12 12.43 -15.41
N GLU A 95 19.76 11.26 -15.44
CA GLU A 95 19.77 10.28 -14.36
C GLU A 95 21.19 10.12 -13.81
N GLU A 96 21.33 9.57 -12.60
CA GLU A 96 22.63 9.33 -11.99
C GLU A 96 22.58 8.15 -11.03
N ILE A 97 23.73 7.48 -10.87
CA ILE A 97 23.93 6.55 -9.76
C ILE A 97 24.25 7.36 -8.50
N PHE A 98 23.49 7.14 -7.43
CA PHE A 98 23.56 7.92 -6.21
C PHE A 98 24.78 7.57 -5.35
N ALA A 99 25.53 8.56 -4.86
CA ALA A 99 26.71 8.28 -4.04
C ALA A 99 26.40 7.79 -2.61
N GLY A 100 25.17 8.00 -2.15
CA GLY A 100 24.74 7.69 -0.78
C GLY A 100 24.42 8.93 0.04
N SER A 101 23.61 8.72 1.09
CA SER A 101 23.24 9.73 2.06
C SER A 101 24.30 9.84 3.17
N LYS A 102 24.35 10.99 3.85
CA LYS A 102 25.29 11.21 4.96
C LYS A 102 25.06 10.28 6.15
N SER A 103 23.81 9.90 6.38
CA SER A 103 23.38 9.05 7.49
C SER A 103 22.07 8.36 7.13
N TYR A 104 21.83 7.21 7.73
CA TYR A 104 20.62 6.42 7.58
C TYR A 104 20.01 6.16 8.96
N THR A 105 18.69 6.31 9.08
CA THR A 105 17.97 6.02 10.33
C THR A 105 17.72 4.53 10.42
N GLU A 106 18.08 3.90 11.53
CA GLU A 106 17.80 2.48 11.74
C GLU A 106 16.29 2.22 11.86
N VAL A 107 15.81 1.17 11.21
CA VAL A 107 14.41 0.76 11.20
C VAL A 107 14.34 -0.72 11.54
N ASP A 108 13.54 -1.07 12.54
CA ASP A 108 13.29 -2.46 12.93
C ASP A 108 12.07 -3.00 12.15
N SER A 109 12.33 -3.55 10.97
CA SER A 109 11.35 -4.09 10.02
C SER A 109 11.36 -5.63 9.97
N PHE A 110 12.25 -6.31 10.70
CA PHE A 110 12.43 -7.76 10.65
C PHE A 110 12.22 -8.43 12.01
N ASN A 111 11.23 -9.32 12.09
CA ASN A 111 10.95 -10.08 13.30
C ASN A 111 11.43 -11.53 13.17
N THR A 112 12.47 -11.89 13.91
CA THR A 112 13.03 -13.27 13.92
C THR A 112 12.03 -14.32 14.42
N LYS A 113 11.09 -13.97 15.30
CA LYS A 113 10.05 -14.91 15.74
C LYS A 113 9.08 -15.23 14.62
N LEU A 114 8.71 -14.23 13.81
CA LEU A 114 7.87 -14.45 12.64
C LEU A 114 8.61 -15.25 11.57
N GLU A 115 9.88 -14.93 11.31
CA GLU A 115 10.71 -15.69 10.37
C GLU A 115 10.68 -17.19 10.68
N ASN A 116 10.90 -17.52 11.96
CA ASN A 116 10.93 -18.90 12.45
C ASN A 116 9.54 -19.49 12.75
N LEU A 117 8.44 -18.78 12.44
CA LEU A 117 7.09 -19.32 12.60
C LEU A 117 6.96 -20.60 11.78
N ASN A 118 6.62 -21.68 12.46
CA ASN A 118 6.53 -22.99 11.83
C ASN A 118 5.26 -23.06 10.96
N VAL A 119 5.31 -23.89 9.91
CA VAL A 119 4.18 -24.07 8.96
C VAL A 119 2.92 -24.57 9.67
N LYS A 120 3.06 -25.41 10.71
CA LYS A 120 1.93 -25.98 11.45
C LYS A 120 1.15 -24.91 12.21
N ASP A 121 1.82 -23.93 12.83
CA ASP A 121 1.19 -22.84 13.56
C ASP A 121 0.32 -21.98 12.63
N GLY A 122 0.80 -21.71 11.42
CA GLY A 122 0.02 -21.03 10.38
C GLY A 122 -1.20 -21.83 9.92
N ILE A 123 -1.05 -23.16 9.78
CA ILE A 123 -2.17 -24.07 9.45
C ILE A 123 -3.21 -24.10 10.57
N GLU A 124 -2.78 -24.31 11.81
CA GLU A 124 -3.68 -24.36 12.97
C GLU A 124 -4.40 -23.03 13.17
N PHE A 125 -3.70 -21.90 12.95
CA PHE A 125 -4.33 -20.58 12.98
C PHE A 125 -5.45 -20.46 11.93
N ALA A 126 -5.17 -20.78 10.66
CA ALA A 126 -6.16 -20.64 9.59
C ALA A 126 -7.35 -21.62 9.76
N LYS A 127 -7.10 -22.86 10.21
CA LYS A 127 -8.15 -23.82 10.54
C LYS A 127 -9.00 -23.35 11.72
N SER A 128 -8.38 -22.82 12.76
CA SER A 128 -9.10 -22.27 13.94
C SER A 128 -9.93 -21.05 13.56
N LEU A 129 -9.41 -20.17 12.70
CA LEU A 129 -10.13 -19.01 12.18
C LEU A 129 -11.37 -19.40 11.40
N GLU A 130 -11.26 -20.36 10.46
CA GLU A 130 -12.40 -20.83 9.68
C GLU A 130 -13.46 -21.48 10.58
N LYS A 131 -13.02 -22.37 11.48
CA LYS A 131 -13.91 -23.06 12.41
C LYS A 131 -14.66 -22.09 13.32
N GLU A 132 -13.95 -21.15 13.93
CA GLU A 132 -14.55 -20.14 14.81
C GLU A 132 -15.58 -19.31 14.03
N ALA A 133 -15.26 -18.85 12.82
CA ALA A 133 -16.20 -18.09 12.00
C ALA A 133 -17.48 -18.87 11.69
N LEU A 134 -17.39 -20.18 11.40
CA LEU A 134 -18.55 -21.05 11.16
C LEU A 134 -19.40 -21.29 12.42
N GLU A 135 -18.79 -21.30 13.60
CA GLU A 135 -19.46 -21.60 14.88
C GLU A 135 -20.12 -20.37 15.53
N LEU A 136 -19.72 -19.15 15.16
CA LEU A 136 -20.19 -17.89 15.78
C LEU A 136 -21.66 -17.55 15.50
N ASP A 137 -22.18 -17.84 14.31
CA ASP A 137 -23.58 -17.61 13.96
C ASP A 137 -24.07 -18.66 12.96
N LYS A 138 -25.23 -19.28 13.22
CA LYS A 138 -25.84 -20.32 12.37
C LYS A 138 -26.12 -19.86 10.94
N ARG A 139 -26.16 -18.55 10.69
CA ARG A 139 -26.36 -17.95 9.37
C ARG A 139 -25.08 -17.94 8.54
N VAL A 140 -23.92 -18.17 9.13
CA VAL A 140 -22.67 -18.35 8.39
C VAL A 140 -22.74 -19.68 7.63
N ILE A 141 -22.92 -19.59 6.31
CA ILE A 141 -23.09 -20.76 5.44
C ILE A 141 -21.78 -21.18 4.77
N SER A 142 -20.79 -20.28 4.70
CA SER A 142 -19.50 -20.56 4.08
C SER A 142 -18.43 -19.54 4.48
N VAL A 143 -17.17 -19.98 4.46
CA VAL A 143 -15.98 -19.14 4.57
C VAL A 143 -15.14 -19.37 3.30
N PRO A 144 -15.50 -18.77 2.16
CA PRO A 144 -14.89 -19.10 0.87
C PRO A 144 -13.40 -18.75 0.79
N HIS A 145 -12.93 -17.79 1.60
CA HIS A 145 -11.52 -17.45 1.69
C HIS A 145 -11.10 -17.35 3.16
N CYS A 146 -10.24 -18.27 3.61
CA CYS A 146 -9.52 -18.17 4.87
C CYS A 146 -8.03 -18.31 4.55
N ILE A 147 -7.32 -17.18 4.51
CA ILE A 147 -5.93 -17.10 4.04
C ILE A 147 -5.03 -16.72 5.22
N PHE A 148 -3.89 -17.39 5.32
CA PHE A 148 -2.74 -16.92 6.08
C PHE A 148 -1.54 -16.84 5.15
N ASN A 149 -0.82 -15.73 5.22
CA ASN A 149 0.38 -15.51 4.44
C ASN A 149 1.49 -14.95 5.33
N LYS A 150 2.73 -15.36 5.05
CA LYS A 150 3.95 -14.82 5.62
C LYS A 150 4.93 -14.57 4.50
N GLN A 151 5.51 -13.37 4.47
CA GLN A 151 6.51 -12.97 3.50
C GLN A 151 7.75 -12.44 4.22
N SER A 152 8.94 -12.79 3.74
CA SER A 152 10.20 -12.14 4.10
C SER A 152 10.90 -11.61 2.87
N MET A 153 11.61 -10.49 3.02
CA MET A 153 12.30 -9.77 1.97
C MET A 153 13.71 -9.41 2.45
N HIS A 154 14.69 -9.56 1.58
CA HIS A 154 16.06 -9.14 1.81
C HIS A 154 16.58 -8.40 0.58
N THR A 155 17.02 -7.16 0.79
CA THR A 155 17.49 -6.26 -0.27
C THR A 155 18.94 -5.90 -0.03
N ILE A 156 19.76 -5.98 -1.08
CA ILE A 156 21.15 -5.51 -1.09
C ILE A 156 21.30 -4.51 -2.22
N LEU A 157 21.87 -3.34 -1.93
CA LEU A 157 22.13 -2.28 -2.88
C LEU A 157 23.58 -1.82 -2.78
N VAL A 158 24.35 -2.03 -3.84
CA VAL A 158 25.78 -1.67 -3.89
C VAL A 158 26.07 -0.91 -5.18
N ASN A 159 26.93 0.10 -5.13
CA ASN A 159 27.36 0.80 -6.34
C ASN A 159 28.83 1.21 -6.33
N THR A 160 29.31 1.64 -7.50
CA THR A 160 30.71 2.02 -7.70
C THR A 160 31.11 3.34 -7.04
N LYS A 161 30.17 4.08 -6.47
CA LYS A 161 30.42 5.32 -5.72
C LYS A 161 30.60 5.11 -4.21
N GLY A 162 30.53 3.86 -3.76
CA GLY A 162 30.78 3.48 -2.37
C GLY A 162 29.51 3.22 -1.55
N LEU A 163 28.32 3.28 -2.17
CA LEU A 163 27.09 2.84 -1.52
C LEU A 163 27.14 1.33 -1.28
N ASN A 164 26.79 0.90 -0.07
CA ASN A 164 26.65 -0.50 0.29
C ASN A 164 25.62 -0.59 1.42
N LEU A 165 24.38 -0.95 1.05
CA LEU A 165 23.24 -1.00 1.95
C LEU A 165 22.59 -2.38 1.89
N GLU A 166 22.09 -2.82 3.03
CA GLU A 166 21.33 -4.07 3.21
C GLU A 166 20.12 -3.78 4.08
N ASP A 167 18.96 -4.33 3.73
CA ASP A 167 17.74 -4.27 4.53
C ASP A 167 17.03 -5.62 4.53
N LYS A 168 16.41 -5.97 5.65
CA LYS A 168 15.58 -7.15 5.80
C LYS A 168 14.25 -6.76 6.40
N SER A 169 13.18 -7.32 5.87
CA SER A 169 11.85 -7.12 6.41
C SER A 169 11.04 -8.40 6.35
N ASN A 170 10.05 -8.54 7.24
CA ASN A 170 9.07 -9.59 7.12
C ASN A 170 7.71 -9.14 7.64
N ILE A 171 6.67 -9.73 7.06
CA ILE A 171 5.27 -9.44 7.39
C ILE A 171 4.47 -10.73 7.35
N ALA A 172 3.38 -10.75 8.08
CA ALA A 172 2.32 -11.71 7.86
C ALA A 172 1.00 -10.96 7.69
N TYR A 173 0.08 -11.58 6.98
CA TYR A 173 -1.32 -11.17 7.00
C TYR A 173 -2.24 -12.39 7.03
N SER A 174 -3.43 -12.19 7.60
CA SER A 174 -4.53 -13.10 7.41
C SER A 174 -5.71 -12.34 6.85
N TYR A 175 -6.41 -12.97 5.92
CA TYR A 175 -7.61 -12.45 5.28
C TYR A 175 -8.71 -13.51 5.39
N VAL A 176 -9.87 -13.11 5.88
CA VAL A 176 -11.05 -13.96 5.97
C VAL A 176 -12.21 -13.29 5.27
N ASN A 177 -12.93 -14.05 4.45
CA ASN A 177 -14.21 -13.68 3.87
C ASN A 177 -15.26 -14.69 4.29
N VAL A 178 -16.39 -14.21 4.78
CA VAL A 178 -17.53 -15.04 5.19
C VAL A 178 -18.74 -14.74 4.32
N MET A 179 -19.59 -15.74 4.18
CA MET A 179 -20.91 -15.62 3.56
C MET A 179 -21.98 -15.98 4.59
N VAL A 180 -22.90 -15.06 4.83
CA VAL A 180 -24.05 -15.27 5.70
C VAL A 180 -25.35 -15.28 4.89
N LYS A 181 -26.33 -16.05 5.35
CA LYS A 181 -27.63 -16.17 4.69
C LYS A 181 -28.78 -16.18 5.69
N GLU A 182 -29.80 -15.39 5.40
CA GLU A 182 -31.09 -15.39 6.09
C GLU A 182 -32.22 -15.32 5.07
N ASN A 183 -33.05 -16.38 4.99
CA ASN A 183 -33.99 -16.61 3.89
C ASN A 183 -33.28 -16.55 2.52
N ASP A 184 -33.69 -15.65 1.62
CA ASP A 184 -33.05 -15.45 0.32
C ASP A 184 -31.99 -14.34 0.32
N ASP A 185 -31.78 -13.65 1.46
CA ASP A 185 -30.76 -12.61 1.57
C ASP A 185 -29.39 -13.22 1.87
N VAL A 186 -28.41 -12.94 1.02
CA VAL A 186 -27.03 -13.40 1.15
C VAL A 186 -26.11 -12.20 1.21
N LYS A 187 -25.31 -12.12 2.27
CA LYS A 187 -24.30 -11.06 2.46
C LYS A 187 -22.91 -11.66 2.59
N THR A 188 -21.92 -10.86 2.23
CA THR A 188 -20.51 -11.19 2.44
C THR A 188 -19.81 -10.03 3.14
N SER A 189 -18.85 -10.35 3.99
CA SER A 189 -17.90 -9.40 4.57
C SER A 189 -16.52 -10.01 4.54
N SER A 190 -15.51 -9.13 4.52
CA SER A 190 -14.12 -9.50 4.64
C SER A 190 -13.43 -8.70 5.73
N LYS A 191 -12.51 -9.35 6.43
CA LYS A 191 -11.58 -8.68 7.35
C LYS A 191 -10.18 -9.24 7.16
N TYR A 192 -9.21 -8.43 7.58
CA TYR A 192 -7.82 -8.83 7.59
C TYR A 192 -7.13 -8.33 8.85
N ILE A 193 -6.02 -8.99 9.17
CA ILE A 193 -5.02 -8.51 10.09
C ILE A 193 -3.66 -8.58 9.40
N ILE A 194 -2.82 -7.58 9.62
CA ILE A 194 -1.48 -7.49 9.06
C ILE A 194 -0.51 -6.98 10.13
N SER A 195 0.63 -7.64 10.27
CA SER A 195 1.63 -7.34 11.29
C SER A 195 2.90 -8.14 11.02
N ASN A 196 4.05 -7.63 11.44
CA ASN A 196 5.30 -8.40 11.50
C ASN A 196 5.44 -9.22 12.81
N ASP A 197 4.43 -9.17 13.68
CA ASP A 197 4.37 -9.89 14.95
C ASP A 197 3.16 -10.81 14.99
N PHE A 198 3.41 -12.12 14.92
CA PHE A 198 2.38 -13.16 14.94
C PHE A 198 1.58 -13.18 16.25
N SER A 199 2.12 -12.67 17.36
CA SER A 199 1.37 -12.61 18.63
C SER A 199 0.15 -11.69 18.59
N LYS A 200 0.07 -10.81 17.59
CA LYS A 200 -1.10 -9.95 17.36
C LYS A 200 -2.23 -10.66 16.62
N PHE A 201 -1.98 -11.86 16.08
CA PHE A 201 -2.96 -12.62 15.29
C PHE A 201 -3.90 -13.38 16.22
N ASP A 202 -5.01 -12.73 16.58
CA ASP A 202 -6.11 -13.35 17.32
C ASP A 202 -7.22 -13.76 16.34
N TYR A 203 -7.32 -15.06 16.08
CA TYR A 203 -8.31 -15.61 15.17
C TYR A 203 -9.74 -15.39 15.68
N LYS A 204 -9.97 -15.33 17.00
CA LYS A 204 -11.32 -15.13 17.57
C LYS A 204 -11.80 -13.72 17.35
N VAL A 205 -10.92 -12.74 17.56
CA VAL A 205 -11.24 -11.33 17.30
C VAL A 205 -11.53 -11.14 15.81
N LEU A 206 -10.69 -11.70 14.93
CA LEU A 206 -10.87 -11.59 13.48
C LEU A 206 -12.16 -12.28 13.00
N ALA A 207 -12.44 -13.50 13.47
CA ALA A 207 -13.67 -14.23 13.18
C ALA A 207 -14.91 -13.44 13.63
N LYS A 208 -14.89 -12.92 14.87
CA LYS A 208 -15.99 -12.12 15.40
C LYS A 208 -16.25 -10.87 14.57
N GLN A 209 -15.20 -10.13 14.22
CA GLN A 209 -15.34 -8.90 13.43
C GLN A 209 -15.96 -9.15 12.06
N VAL A 210 -15.53 -10.20 11.35
CA VAL A 210 -16.04 -10.49 10.00
C VAL A 210 -17.47 -11.05 10.04
N VAL A 211 -17.80 -11.88 11.04
CA VAL A 211 -19.14 -12.45 11.20
C VAL A 211 -20.13 -11.38 11.65
N ASP A 212 -19.81 -10.56 12.66
CA ASP A 212 -20.66 -9.48 13.14
C ASP A 212 -21.00 -8.51 12.00
N GLU A 213 -20.00 -8.13 11.20
CA GLU A 213 -20.21 -7.22 10.07
C GLU A 213 -21.11 -7.86 9.00
N ALA A 214 -20.84 -9.10 8.58
CA ALA A 214 -21.66 -9.79 7.59
C ALA A 214 -23.12 -9.92 8.05
N VAL A 215 -23.33 -10.34 9.30
CA VAL A 215 -24.65 -10.50 9.91
C VAL A 215 -25.38 -9.17 10.00
N SER A 216 -24.70 -8.09 10.42
CA SER A 216 -25.32 -6.77 10.58
C SER A 216 -25.82 -6.16 9.27
N MET A 217 -25.38 -6.68 8.13
CA MET A 217 -25.82 -6.25 6.80
C MET A 217 -27.03 -7.03 6.28
N LEU A 218 -27.46 -8.10 6.94
CA LEU A 218 -28.70 -8.81 6.58
C LEU A 218 -29.90 -7.87 6.68
N GLY A 219 -30.81 -7.95 5.71
CA GLY A 219 -31.95 -7.06 5.60
C GLY A 219 -31.60 -5.64 5.14
N ALA A 220 -30.38 -5.40 4.63
CA ALA A 220 -30.03 -4.12 4.03
C ALA A 220 -30.92 -3.80 2.83
N GLU A 221 -31.36 -2.55 2.76
CA GLU A 221 -32.13 -2.03 1.63
C GLU A 221 -31.51 -0.72 1.14
N SER A 222 -31.95 -0.29 -0.04
CA SER A 222 -31.51 0.95 -0.66
C SER A 222 -31.97 2.20 0.13
N VAL A 223 -31.45 3.36 -0.26
CA VAL A 223 -31.88 4.69 0.22
C VAL A 223 -32.38 5.52 -0.95
N LYS A 224 -33.13 6.59 -0.68
CA LYS A 224 -33.49 7.53 -1.75
C LYS A 224 -32.23 8.20 -2.30
N SER A 225 -32.10 8.30 -3.62
CA SER A 225 -31.03 9.08 -4.25
C SER A 225 -31.07 10.55 -3.81
N ASP A 226 -29.98 11.02 -3.21
CA ASP A 226 -29.83 12.39 -2.70
C ASP A 226 -28.35 12.71 -2.41
N ALA A 227 -28.07 13.96 -2.05
CA ALA A 227 -26.81 14.32 -1.41
C ALA A 227 -26.92 14.07 0.10
N TYR A 228 -25.98 13.28 0.66
CA TYR A 228 -25.97 12.95 2.09
C TYR A 228 -24.66 13.39 2.73
N PRO A 229 -24.69 13.90 3.97
CA PRO A 229 -23.53 13.84 4.85
C PRO A 229 -23.08 12.38 4.99
N VAL A 230 -21.79 12.14 4.75
CA VAL A 230 -21.23 10.79 4.73
C VAL A 230 -20.11 10.69 5.74
N ILE A 231 -20.11 9.63 6.54
CA ILE A 231 -18.92 9.19 7.27
C ILE A 231 -18.30 8.05 6.47
N LEU A 232 -17.07 8.21 6.01
CA LEU A 232 -16.26 7.12 5.48
C LEU A 232 -15.57 6.46 6.66
N ARG A 233 -15.81 5.17 6.89
CA ARG A 233 -15.08 4.42 7.89
C ARG A 233 -13.58 4.38 7.53
N ASN A 234 -12.73 4.28 8.54
CA ASN A 234 -11.27 4.27 8.42
C ASN A 234 -10.71 3.38 7.29
N ASP A 235 -11.24 2.16 7.09
CA ASP A 235 -10.83 1.27 6.00
C ASP A 235 -11.26 1.79 4.62
N VAL A 236 -12.50 2.24 4.46
CA VAL A 236 -12.97 2.87 3.22
C VAL A 236 -12.18 4.14 2.89
N ALA A 237 -11.91 4.98 3.89
CA ALA A 237 -11.13 6.20 3.71
C ALA A 237 -9.68 5.90 3.32
N ALA A 238 -9.07 4.87 3.91
CA ALA A 238 -7.74 4.39 3.55
C ALA A 238 -7.70 3.83 2.12
N ASP A 239 -8.72 3.06 1.71
CA ASP A 239 -8.82 2.49 0.38
C ASP A 239 -8.96 3.59 -0.70
N ILE A 240 -9.80 4.60 -0.46
CA ILE A 240 -9.96 5.76 -1.36
C ILE A 240 -8.64 6.55 -1.43
N LEU A 241 -8.00 6.85 -0.28
CA LEU A 241 -6.71 7.53 -0.27
C LEU A 241 -5.66 6.71 -1.03
N GLY A 242 -5.63 5.40 -0.86
CA GLY A 242 -4.68 4.51 -1.52
C GLY A 242 -4.84 4.53 -3.03
N ALA A 243 -6.09 4.48 -3.50
CA ALA A 243 -6.40 4.56 -4.92
C ALA A 243 -5.96 5.89 -5.56
N PHE A 244 -6.09 7.00 -4.84
CA PHE A 244 -5.68 8.33 -5.33
C PHE A 244 -4.24 8.72 -4.95
N SER A 245 -3.52 7.93 -4.14
CA SER A 245 -2.14 8.20 -3.75
C SER A 245 -1.17 8.48 -4.92
N PRO A 246 -1.32 7.90 -6.14
CA PRO A 246 -0.43 8.20 -7.25
C PRO A 246 -0.45 9.68 -7.68
N ILE A 247 -1.47 10.48 -7.36
CA ILE A 247 -1.50 11.90 -7.74
C ILE A 247 -0.39 12.71 -7.06
N PHE A 248 0.15 12.22 -5.94
CA PHE A 248 1.26 12.84 -5.21
C PHE A 248 2.64 12.49 -5.81
N SER A 249 2.71 11.58 -6.78
CA SER A 249 3.95 11.26 -7.49
C SER A 249 4.40 12.42 -8.39
N ALA A 250 5.65 12.86 -8.22
CA ALA A 250 6.24 13.88 -9.09
C ALA A 250 6.30 13.43 -10.56
N GLU A 251 6.45 12.13 -10.82
CA GLU A 251 6.43 11.60 -12.19
C GLU A 251 5.07 11.83 -12.84
N ASN A 252 3.98 11.54 -12.12
CA ASN A 252 2.62 11.78 -12.62
C ASN A 252 2.39 13.28 -12.83
N VAL A 253 2.87 14.14 -11.94
CA VAL A 253 2.78 15.60 -12.10
C VAL A 253 3.54 16.07 -13.35
N GLN A 254 4.78 15.62 -13.55
CA GLN A 254 5.61 15.98 -14.70
C GLN A 254 5.01 15.50 -16.03
N LYS A 255 4.35 14.33 -16.02
CA LYS A 255 3.64 13.75 -17.18
C LYS A 255 2.23 14.31 -17.40
N ASN A 256 1.78 15.29 -16.61
CA ASN A 256 0.41 15.83 -16.64
C ASN A 256 -0.70 14.80 -16.30
N LEU A 257 -0.36 13.79 -15.53
CA LEU A 257 -1.27 12.77 -14.99
C LEU A 257 -1.69 13.07 -13.54
N SER A 258 -1.59 14.33 -13.12
CA SER A 258 -2.02 14.81 -11.80
C SER A 258 -2.45 16.27 -11.88
N LEU A 259 -3.62 16.59 -11.31
CA LEU A 259 -4.12 17.96 -11.21
C LEU A 259 -3.39 18.78 -10.11
N LEU A 260 -2.45 18.16 -9.39
CA LEU A 260 -1.60 18.86 -8.43
C LEU A 260 -0.50 19.68 -9.10
N LYS A 261 -0.33 19.61 -10.44
CA LYS A 261 0.64 20.42 -11.16
C LYS A 261 0.45 21.92 -10.87
N GLY A 262 1.53 22.55 -10.38
CA GLY A 262 1.52 23.97 -9.99
C GLY A 262 0.73 24.28 -8.71
N LYS A 263 0.46 23.27 -7.87
CA LYS A 263 -0.25 23.41 -6.58
C LYS A 263 0.65 23.32 -5.35
N LEU A 264 1.97 23.16 -5.50
CA LEU A 264 2.89 23.28 -4.37
C LEU A 264 2.69 24.61 -3.63
N ASN A 265 2.66 24.54 -2.31
CA ASN A 265 2.37 25.62 -1.37
C ASN A 265 0.96 26.24 -1.52
N LYS A 266 0.01 25.53 -2.13
CA LYS A 266 -1.40 25.95 -2.23
C LYS A 266 -2.29 25.03 -1.40
N LYS A 267 -3.42 25.58 -0.95
CA LYS A 267 -4.48 24.81 -0.31
C LYS A 267 -5.12 23.86 -1.33
N ILE A 268 -5.11 22.57 -1.02
CA ILE A 268 -5.72 21.49 -1.80
C ILE A 268 -6.73 20.66 -1.01
N ALA A 269 -6.80 20.86 0.32
CA ALA A 269 -7.70 20.13 1.22
C ALA A 269 -8.17 21.05 2.36
N SER A 270 -9.10 20.55 3.18
CA SER A 270 -9.54 21.18 4.43
C SER A 270 -8.34 21.42 5.36
N GLU A 271 -8.39 22.48 6.17
CA GLU A 271 -7.26 22.87 7.03
C GLU A 271 -6.98 21.87 8.17
N ILE A 272 -7.96 21.01 8.46
CA ILE A 272 -7.81 19.93 9.44
C ILE A 272 -7.07 18.71 8.87
N ILE A 273 -6.87 18.64 7.55
CA ILE A 273 -6.21 17.50 6.89
C ILE A 273 -4.70 17.70 6.87
N THR A 274 -3.99 16.76 7.49
CA THR A 274 -2.55 16.55 7.30
C THR A 274 -2.34 15.14 6.77
N ILE A 275 -1.69 15.01 5.60
CA ILE A 275 -1.31 13.73 5.00
C ILE A 275 0.20 13.61 5.13
N VAL A 276 0.67 12.53 5.74
CA VAL A 276 2.08 12.28 5.98
C VAL A 276 2.53 11.04 5.24
N ASP A 277 3.83 10.96 4.96
CA ASP A 277 4.52 9.73 4.56
C ASP A 277 5.64 9.48 5.59
N ASN A 278 5.48 8.43 6.39
CA ASN A 278 6.35 8.12 7.52
C ASN A 278 7.09 6.80 7.34
N PRO A 279 8.35 6.80 6.90
CA PRO A 279 9.15 5.59 6.72
C PRO A 279 9.63 4.97 8.04
N PHE A 280 9.42 5.63 9.18
CA PHE A 280 9.89 5.21 10.51
C PHE A 280 8.74 4.79 11.42
N MET A 281 7.58 4.48 10.85
CA MET A 281 6.41 4.09 11.62
C MET A 281 6.65 2.73 12.29
N LYS A 282 6.58 2.69 13.62
CA LYS A 282 6.69 1.43 14.37
C LYS A 282 5.56 0.48 13.98
N GLY A 283 5.90 -0.71 13.50
CA GLY A 283 4.94 -1.68 12.99
C GLY A 283 4.32 -1.31 11.63
N GLY A 284 4.76 -0.22 11.01
CA GLY A 284 4.45 0.09 9.61
C GLY A 284 5.19 -0.88 8.71
N ILE A 285 4.46 -1.57 7.85
CA ILE A 285 5.02 -2.63 7.01
C ILE A 285 5.78 -2.12 5.79
N ALA A 286 5.65 -0.83 5.45
CA ALA A 286 6.43 -0.16 4.42
C ALA A 286 7.56 0.72 5.04
N SER A 287 7.85 0.53 6.33
CA SER A 287 8.95 1.22 7.00
C SER A 287 10.30 0.72 6.48
N CYS A 288 11.19 1.65 6.16
CA CYS A 288 12.50 1.35 5.59
C CYS A 288 13.47 2.52 5.83
N SER A 289 14.76 2.22 5.90
CA SER A 289 15.82 3.20 6.16
C SER A 289 16.24 3.99 4.92
N PHE A 290 16.15 3.36 3.75
CA PHE A 290 16.52 3.91 2.46
C PHE A 290 15.57 3.40 1.37
N ASP A 291 15.42 4.17 0.29
CA ASP A 291 14.67 3.76 -0.90
C ASP A 291 15.54 2.86 -1.81
N ASN A 292 14.98 2.30 -2.88
CA ASN A 292 15.71 1.39 -3.77
C ASN A 292 16.69 2.10 -4.72
N GLU A 293 16.93 3.40 -4.53
CA GLU A 293 18.05 4.14 -5.12
C GLU A 293 19.13 4.50 -4.07
N GLY A 294 18.93 4.07 -2.83
CA GLY A 294 19.86 4.30 -1.73
C GLY A 294 19.72 5.67 -1.06
N VAL A 295 18.67 6.43 -1.39
CA VAL A 295 18.39 7.70 -0.71
C VAL A 295 17.82 7.40 0.66
N ALA A 296 18.37 8.00 1.71
CA ALA A 296 17.83 7.87 3.06
C ALA A 296 16.38 8.38 3.07
N THR A 297 15.47 7.57 3.56
CA THR A 297 14.07 7.94 3.66
C THR A 297 13.90 9.05 4.71
N LYS A 298 12.81 9.80 4.63
CA LYS A 298 12.49 10.85 5.60
C LYS A 298 10.99 10.96 5.83
N TYR A 299 10.63 11.22 7.09
CA TYR A 299 9.28 11.68 7.43
C TYR A 299 9.00 12.98 6.69
N LYS A 300 7.80 13.07 6.12
CA LYS A 300 7.34 14.27 5.43
C LYS A 300 5.85 14.40 5.58
N LYS A 301 5.42 15.64 5.78
CA LYS A 301 4.05 16.03 5.49
C LYS A 301 3.99 16.27 4.00
N VAL A 302 3.16 15.48 3.30
CA VAL A 302 2.85 15.67 1.88
C VAL A 302 1.79 16.77 1.74
N VAL A 303 0.83 16.76 2.66
CA VAL A 303 -0.13 17.85 2.87
C VAL A 303 -0.04 18.25 4.34
N ASP A 304 0.21 19.52 4.64
CA ASP A 304 0.21 20.07 6.00
C ASP A 304 -0.94 21.06 6.16
N ARG A 305 -1.92 20.73 7.02
CA ARG A 305 -3.10 21.57 7.29
C ARG A 305 -3.77 22.08 6.01
N GLY A 306 -4.02 21.17 5.09
CA GLY A 306 -4.65 21.42 3.81
C GLY A 306 -3.74 21.96 2.70
N VAL A 307 -2.48 22.28 2.99
CA VAL A 307 -1.53 22.84 2.01
C VAL A 307 -0.61 21.76 1.47
N LEU A 308 -0.50 21.64 0.14
CA LEU A 308 0.45 20.72 -0.50
C LEU A 308 1.88 21.23 -0.30
N THR A 309 2.74 20.47 0.36
CA THR A 309 4.10 20.90 0.74
C THR A 309 5.20 20.26 -0.10
N THR A 310 4.96 19.07 -0.66
CA THR A 310 5.91 18.36 -1.53
C THR A 310 5.18 17.38 -2.44
N TYR A 311 5.77 17.08 -3.60
CA TYR A 311 5.49 15.81 -4.29
C TYR A 311 6.41 14.71 -3.74
N LEU A 312 6.10 13.46 -4.02
CA LEU A 312 7.01 12.34 -3.81
C LEU A 312 7.95 12.24 -5.00
N HIS A 313 9.26 12.21 -4.74
CA HIS A 313 10.30 12.18 -5.74
C HIS A 313 11.23 10.98 -5.57
N ASN A 314 11.58 10.38 -6.69
CA ASN A 314 12.81 9.63 -6.89
C ASN A 314 13.94 10.59 -7.35
N ILE A 315 15.16 10.09 -7.60
CA ILE A 315 16.29 10.95 -8.00
C ILE A 315 16.03 11.65 -9.34
N LYS A 316 15.54 10.92 -10.35
CA LYS A 316 15.26 11.44 -11.69
C LYS A 316 14.30 12.64 -11.65
N THR A 317 13.15 12.46 -11.01
CA THR A 317 12.12 13.51 -10.94
C THR A 317 12.57 14.68 -10.07
N ALA A 318 13.32 14.44 -9.00
CA ALA A 318 13.89 15.50 -8.17
C ALA A 318 14.87 16.37 -8.98
N LYS A 319 15.76 15.74 -9.75
CA LYS A 319 16.75 16.44 -10.59
C LYS A 319 16.08 17.30 -11.65
N LYS A 320 15.02 16.79 -12.29
CA LYS A 320 14.21 17.52 -13.28
C LYS A 320 13.52 18.77 -12.69
N ASP A 321 13.06 18.69 -11.45
CA ASP A 321 12.42 19.82 -10.75
C ASP A 321 13.42 20.71 -9.99
N GLY A 322 14.71 20.40 -10.01
CA GLY A 322 15.74 21.16 -9.29
C GLY A 322 15.66 21.04 -7.76
N VAL A 323 15.08 19.95 -7.25
CA VAL A 323 14.93 19.68 -5.81
C VAL A 323 15.71 18.43 -5.40
N GLN A 324 15.72 18.11 -4.10
CA GLN A 324 16.28 16.87 -3.60
C GLN A 324 15.24 15.74 -3.59
N SER A 325 15.69 14.49 -3.80
CA SER A 325 14.83 13.31 -3.64
C SER A 325 14.15 13.29 -2.26
N THR A 326 12.93 12.76 -2.22
CA THR A 326 12.18 12.60 -0.98
C THR A 326 12.35 11.21 -0.35
N GLY A 327 13.19 10.37 -0.95
CA GLY A 327 13.39 8.98 -0.52
C GLY A 327 12.17 8.12 -0.85
N ASN A 328 11.68 8.22 -2.09
CA ASN A 328 10.49 7.50 -2.57
C ASN A 328 10.73 6.76 -3.89
N GLY A 329 11.99 6.54 -4.28
CA GLY A 329 12.34 5.72 -5.44
C GLY A 329 12.33 4.24 -5.07
N PHE A 330 11.25 3.53 -5.38
CA PHE A 330 11.07 2.11 -5.04
C PHE A 330 10.92 1.25 -6.29
N LYS A 331 11.25 -0.04 -6.16
CA LYS A 331 11.08 -1.05 -7.19
C LYS A 331 10.05 -2.07 -6.72
N PRO A 332 9.00 -2.36 -7.50
CA PRO A 332 8.09 -3.48 -7.21
C PRO A 332 8.82 -4.83 -7.13
N SER A 333 9.87 -5.00 -7.94
CA SER A 333 10.78 -6.14 -7.88
C SER A 333 12.12 -5.82 -8.52
N PHE A 334 13.11 -6.70 -8.37
CA PHE A 334 14.36 -6.63 -9.13
C PHE A 334 14.16 -6.63 -10.65
N LYS A 335 12.98 -7.01 -11.19
CA LYS A 335 12.67 -6.98 -12.63
C LYS A 335 12.15 -5.63 -13.11
N SER A 336 11.69 -4.78 -12.19
CA SER A 336 11.02 -3.52 -12.50
C SER A 336 11.97 -2.32 -12.44
N PRO A 337 11.80 -1.29 -13.29
CA PRO A 337 12.51 -0.03 -13.10
C PRO A 337 12.09 0.65 -11.79
N VAL A 338 12.85 1.68 -11.38
CA VAL A 338 12.49 2.50 -10.22
C VAL A 338 11.26 3.33 -10.56
N SER A 339 10.24 3.26 -9.70
CA SER A 339 9.05 4.10 -9.73
C SER A 339 8.94 4.91 -8.42
N ILE A 340 7.91 5.75 -8.33
CA ILE A 340 7.65 6.55 -7.13
C ILE A 340 6.51 5.92 -6.33
N SER A 341 6.80 5.60 -5.07
CA SER A 341 5.82 5.02 -4.15
C SER A 341 5.94 5.66 -2.75
N PRO A 342 4.82 5.88 -2.04
CA PRO A 342 4.89 6.20 -0.61
C PRO A 342 5.40 5.02 0.21
N THR A 343 5.85 5.32 1.43
CA THR A 343 6.12 4.34 2.48
C THR A 343 4.84 4.09 3.29
N ASN A 344 4.80 4.47 4.57
CA ASN A 344 3.56 4.45 5.35
C ASN A 344 2.89 5.84 5.23
N MET A 345 1.97 5.98 4.27
CA MET A 345 1.26 7.23 4.02
C MET A 345 -0.12 7.23 4.66
N TYR A 346 -0.46 8.27 5.42
CA TYR A 346 -1.75 8.33 6.09
C TYR A 346 -2.22 9.74 6.40
N ILE A 347 -3.54 9.88 6.61
CA ILE A 347 -4.13 11.07 7.23
C ILE A 347 -3.94 10.97 8.75
N GLU A 348 -3.39 12.02 9.38
CA GLU A 348 -3.20 12.05 10.83
C GLU A 348 -4.55 11.99 11.58
N ASN A 349 -4.54 11.37 12.77
CA ASN A 349 -5.74 11.27 13.62
C ASN A 349 -6.25 12.66 14.04
N GLY A 350 -7.57 12.78 14.09
CA GLY A 350 -8.26 13.83 14.84
C GLY A 350 -8.49 13.44 16.30
N ASP A 351 -9.48 14.07 16.93
CA ASP A 351 -9.80 13.89 18.35
C ASP A 351 -11.12 13.13 18.59
N LYS A 352 -11.93 12.89 17.55
CA LYS A 352 -13.25 12.26 17.67
C LYS A 352 -13.17 10.75 17.52
N SER A 353 -13.92 10.03 18.35
CA SER A 353 -14.25 8.63 18.09
C SER A 353 -15.30 8.52 16.96
N LEU A 354 -15.34 7.38 16.28
CA LEU A 354 -16.37 7.10 15.27
C LEU A 354 -17.79 7.27 15.84
N ASP A 355 -18.02 6.86 17.09
CA ASP A 355 -19.29 7.04 17.79
C ASP A 355 -19.68 8.51 17.97
N GLU A 356 -18.73 9.38 18.31
CA GLU A 356 -18.97 10.82 18.41
C GLU A 356 -19.28 11.45 17.05
N MET A 357 -18.60 10.99 15.99
CA MET A 357 -18.88 11.42 14.61
C MET A 357 -20.29 10.98 14.19
N ILE A 358 -20.70 9.75 14.51
CA ILE A 358 -22.06 9.27 14.23
C ILE A 358 -23.07 10.13 14.99
N ARG A 359 -22.85 10.41 16.28
CA ARG A 359 -23.73 11.25 17.11
C ARG A 359 -23.89 12.68 16.58
N SER A 360 -22.90 13.21 15.87
CA SER A 360 -22.93 14.55 15.28
C SER A 360 -23.73 14.64 13.96
N VAL A 361 -24.26 13.52 13.46
CA VAL A 361 -25.02 13.44 12.20
C VAL A 361 -26.52 13.30 12.48
N LYS A 362 -27.30 14.31 12.07
CA LYS A 362 -28.76 14.27 12.15
C LYS A 362 -29.39 13.30 11.15
N ARG A 363 -28.92 13.33 9.90
CA ARG A 363 -29.30 12.39 8.84
C ARG A 363 -28.13 12.25 7.89
N GLY A 364 -27.70 11.02 7.62
CA GLY A 364 -26.54 10.75 6.79
C GLY A 364 -26.29 9.26 6.63
N ILE A 365 -25.13 8.91 6.09
CA ILE A 365 -24.77 7.51 5.82
C ILE A 365 -23.34 7.25 6.31
N LEU A 366 -23.16 6.20 7.11
CA LEU A 366 -21.85 5.62 7.39
C LEU A 366 -21.55 4.62 6.27
N ILE A 367 -20.50 4.83 5.50
CA ILE A 367 -20.03 3.90 4.47
C ILE A 367 -18.93 3.02 5.07
N ILE A 368 -19.11 1.71 4.98
CA ILE A 368 -18.22 0.71 5.58
C ILE A 368 -17.53 -0.20 4.56
N ASP A 369 -18.03 -0.23 3.32
CA ASP A 369 -17.47 -1.01 2.23
C ASP A 369 -17.70 -0.28 0.90
N VAL A 370 -16.71 -0.34 0.02
CA VAL A 370 -16.77 0.18 -1.35
C VAL A 370 -16.18 -0.83 -2.33
N LYS A 371 -16.77 -0.92 -3.52
CA LYS A 371 -16.34 -1.82 -4.59
C LYS A 371 -16.13 -1.04 -5.87
N GLY A 372 -15.24 -1.56 -6.71
CA GLY A 372 -14.94 -0.96 -8.02
C GLY A 372 -13.78 0.04 -8.00
N LEU A 373 -12.92 0.06 -6.99
CA LEU A 373 -11.74 0.96 -6.95
C LEU A 373 -10.77 0.79 -8.14
N HIS A 374 -10.84 -0.31 -8.88
CA HIS A 374 -10.00 -0.54 -10.06
C HIS A 374 -10.61 -0.05 -11.38
N SER A 375 -11.92 0.21 -11.42
CA SER A 375 -12.67 0.50 -12.66
C SER A 375 -13.65 1.66 -12.56
N GLY A 376 -14.06 2.02 -11.35
CA GLY A 376 -15.00 3.10 -11.04
C GLY A 376 -14.32 4.40 -10.62
N LEU A 377 -13.06 4.62 -11.00
CA LEU A 377 -12.36 5.89 -10.73
C LEU A 377 -11.46 6.32 -11.87
N ASN A 378 -11.17 7.62 -11.89
CA ASN A 378 -10.15 8.25 -12.71
C ASN A 378 -9.20 9.02 -11.80
N THR A 379 -8.00 8.46 -11.57
CA THR A 379 -7.00 9.05 -10.67
C THR A 379 -6.53 10.43 -11.12
N VAL A 380 -6.55 10.71 -12.43
CA VAL A 380 -6.11 12.00 -12.97
C VAL A 380 -7.15 13.07 -12.66
N SER A 381 -8.42 12.88 -13.08
CA SER A 381 -9.47 13.87 -12.84
C SER A 381 -9.89 13.96 -11.38
N GLY A 382 -9.72 12.88 -10.61
CA GLY A 382 -10.19 12.75 -9.24
C GLY A 382 -11.58 12.11 -9.15
N ASP A 383 -12.25 11.85 -10.26
CA ASP A 383 -13.64 11.38 -10.25
C ASP A 383 -13.74 9.92 -9.81
N PHE A 384 -14.77 9.61 -9.02
CA PHE A 384 -15.11 8.25 -8.65
C PHE A 384 -16.63 8.04 -8.63
N SER A 385 -17.03 6.79 -8.90
CA SER A 385 -18.38 6.27 -8.79
C SER A 385 -18.28 4.81 -8.35
N LEU A 386 -18.50 4.57 -7.06
CA LEU A 386 -18.21 3.30 -6.40
C LEU A 386 -19.49 2.70 -5.82
N ALA A 387 -19.72 1.42 -6.08
CA ALA A 387 -20.75 0.68 -5.38
C ALA A 387 -20.38 0.63 -3.89
N ALA A 388 -21.33 0.91 -3.01
CA ALA A 388 -21.07 1.06 -1.59
C ALA A 388 -22.11 0.35 -0.72
N SER A 389 -21.75 0.13 0.53
CA SER A 389 -22.69 -0.31 1.56
C SER A 389 -22.28 0.22 2.94
N GLY A 390 -23.22 0.19 3.87
CA GLY A 390 -23.02 0.68 5.23
C GLY A 390 -24.31 0.85 5.97
N TYR A 391 -24.50 1.98 6.65
CA TYR A 391 -25.66 2.21 7.51
C TYR A 391 -26.24 3.61 7.38
N GLU A 392 -27.56 3.71 7.41
CA GLU A 392 -28.25 4.97 7.57
C GLU A 392 -28.11 5.48 9.01
N ILE A 393 -27.81 6.76 9.16
CA ILE A 393 -27.74 7.46 10.44
C ILE A 393 -28.95 8.38 10.57
N ILE A 394 -29.68 8.27 11.69
CA ILE A 394 -30.79 9.17 12.05
C ILE A 394 -30.61 9.62 13.51
N ASP A 395 -30.67 10.94 13.73
CA ASP A 395 -30.55 11.60 15.03
C ASP A 395 -29.38 11.08 15.88
N GLY A 396 -28.23 10.93 15.22
CA GLY A 396 -26.98 10.53 15.86
C GLY A 396 -26.86 9.03 16.15
N ARG A 397 -27.68 8.17 15.53
CA ARG A 397 -27.69 6.72 15.76
C ARG A 397 -27.76 5.94 14.45
N ILE A 398 -27.11 4.78 14.44
CA ILE A 398 -27.31 3.78 13.37
C ILE A 398 -28.76 3.33 13.37
N ASN A 399 -29.43 3.46 12.22
CA ASN A 399 -30.84 3.12 12.03
C ASN A 399 -31.00 1.72 11.41
N ARG A 400 -30.52 1.55 10.18
CA ARG A 400 -30.63 0.30 9.41
C ARG A 400 -29.43 0.13 8.47
N PRO A 401 -29.06 -1.10 8.11
CA PRO A 401 -28.06 -1.33 7.08
C PRO A 401 -28.58 -0.90 5.71
N VAL A 402 -27.67 -0.40 4.87
CA VAL A 402 -27.96 0.05 3.51
C VAL A 402 -26.97 -0.55 2.53
N ASN A 403 -27.48 -0.98 1.38
CA ASN A 403 -26.69 -1.53 0.27
C ASN A 403 -27.33 -1.12 -1.06
N GLN A 404 -26.80 -1.65 -2.18
CA GLN A 404 -27.28 -1.29 -3.52
C GLN A 404 -27.26 0.23 -3.76
N ILE A 405 -26.29 0.90 -3.13
CA ILE A 405 -26.05 2.32 -3.30
C ILE A 405 -24.75 2.53 -4.08
N THR A 406 -24.64 3.68 -4.73
CA THR A 406 -23.41 4.15 -5.37
C THR A 406 -23.05 5.51 -4.81
N ILE A 407 -21.82 5.66 -4.31
CA ILE A 407 -21.26 6.97 -3.94
C ILE A 407 -20.50 7.54 -5.13
N ALA A 408 -20.73 8.80 -5.45
CA ALA A 408 -20.03 9.50 -6.52
C ALA A 408 -19.54 10.87 -6.08
N GLY A 409 -18.39 11.27 -6.61
CA GLY A 409 -17.77 12.55 -6.30
C GLY A 409 -16.40 12.71 -6.94
N ASN A 410 -15.69 13.75 -6.50
CA ASN A 410 -14.32 14.03 -6.90
C ASN A 410 -13.41 14.04 -5.66
N PHE A 411 -12.26 13.39 -5.73
CA PHE A 411 -11.33 13.23 -4.60
C PHE A 411 -10.76 14.57 -4.11
N TYR A 412 -10.46 15.51 -5.01
CA TYR A 412 -9.97 16.84 -4.61
C TYR A 412 -11.04 17.63 -3.85
N ASP A 413 -12.30 17.52 -4.29
CA ASP A 413 -13.44 18.14 -3.61
C ASP A 413 -13.72 17.45 -2.26
N LEU A 414 -13.63 16.12 -2.21
CA LEU A 414 -13.79 15.33 -1.00
C LEU A 414 -12.82 15.80 0.10
N LEU A 415 -11.53 15.96 -0.23
CA LEU A 415 -10.52 16.45 0.70
C LEU A 415 -10.81 17.87 1.22
N ASN A 416 -11.39 18.75 0.38
CA ASN A 416 -11.82 20.09 0.81
C ASN A 416 -13.06 20.06 1.71
N ASN A 417 -13.89 19.04 1.57
CA ASN A 417 -15.17 18.91 2.27
C ASN A 417 -15.11 18.06 3.55
N VAL A 418 -13.92 17.68 4.03
CA VAL A 418 -13.77 16.99 5.32
C VAL A 418 -14.07 17.96 6.47
N LEU A 419 -15.02 17.57 7.33
CA LEU A 419 -15.48 18.34 8.49
C LEU A 419 -14.95 17.81 9.82
N GLU A 420 -14.83 16.49 9.97
CA GLU A 420 -14.33 15.82 11.18
C GLU A 420 -13.42 14.67 10.78
N ILE A 421 -12.40 14.42 11.61
CA ILE A 421 -11.44 13.33 11.46
C ILE A 421 -11.49 12.48 12.72
N GLY A 422 -11.60 11.16 12.53
CA GLY A 422 -11.60 10.18 13.60
C GLY A 422 -10.24 10.01 14.28
N ASN A 423 -10.21 9.32 15.41
CA ASN A 423 -9.01 8.91 16.14
C ASN A 423 -8.69 7.41 15.96
N ASP A 424 -9.29 6.80 14.94
CA ASP A 424 -9.34 5.37 14.68
C ASP A 424 -8.52 4.97 13.44
N LEU A 425 -7.34 5.59 13.23
CA LEU A 425 -6.44 5.28 12.12
C LEU A 425 -6.31 3.78 11.87
N LYS A 426 -6.66 3.38 10.65
CA LYS A 426 -6.49 2.03 10.14
C LYS A 426 -5.80 2.07 8.79
N PHE A 427 -4.98 1.07 8.53
CA PHE A 427 -4.29 0.91 7.25
C PHE A 427 -4.96 -0.18 6.42
N ALA A 428 -5.04 0.09 5.12
CA ALA A 428 -5.47 -0.85 4.10
C ALA A 428 -4.44 -1.98 3.92
N LEU A 429 -4.84 -3.06 3.24
CA LEU A 429 -3.85 -4.02 2.75
C LEU A 429 -2.89 -3.30 1.78
N PRO A 430 -1.57 -3.53 1.91
CA PRO A 430 -0.58 -2.85 1.08
C PRO A 430 -0.80 -3.17 -0.40
N MET A 431 -0.74 -2.12 -1.22
CA MET A 431 -0.71 -2.22 -2.69
C MET A 431 0.48 -1.42 -3.20
N ASN A 432 0.39 -0.09 -3.14
CA ASN A 432 1.46 0.84 -3.45
C ASN A 432 1.78 1.65 -2.20
N GLY A 433 2.71 1.15 -1.39
CA GLY A 433 2.94 1.60 -0.02
C GLY A 433 1.89 1.07 0.96
N PHE A 434 2.01 1.49 2.22
CA PHE A 434 1.07 1.16 3.30
C PHE A 434 0.21 2.37 3.61
N ILE A 435 -1.03 2.37 3.12
CA ILE A 435 -1.90 3.54 3.15
C ILE A 435 -2.92 3.44 4.27
N GLY A 436 -3.08 4.51 5.04
CA GLY A 436 -4.01 4.56 6.16
C GLY A 436 -4.83 5.83 6.24
N SER A 437 -5.97 5.73 6.91
CA SER A 437 -6.79 6.87 7.26
C SER A 437 -7.57 6.55 8.54
N PRO A 438 -7.83 7.54 9.41
CA PRO A 438 -8.96 7.48 10.32
C PRO A 438 -10.28 7.61 9.55
N SER A 439 -11.39 7.42 10.24
CA SER A 439 -12.72 7.71 9.71
C SER A 439 -12.84 9.20 9.37
N LEU A 440 -13.53 9.54 8.27
CA LEU A 440 -13.68 10.92 7.80
C LEU A 440 -15.15 11.28 7.67
N LYS A 441 -15.58 12.41 8.25
CA LYS A 441 -16.91 12.98 8.00
C LYS A 441 -16.82 13.98 6.86
N ILE A 442 -17.46 13.66 5.75
CA ILE A 442 -17.57 14.49 4.56
C ILE A 442 -18.87 15.27 4.63
N LYS A 443 -18.82 16.56 4.32
CA LYS A 443 -19.98 17.46 4.32
C LYS A 443 -21.16 16.89 3.54
N GLU A 444 -20.90 16.48 2.30
CA GLU A 444 -21.89 15.86 1.42
C GLU A 444 -21.21 15.04 0.32
N LEU A 445 -21.82 13.93 -0.06
CA LEU A 445 -21.52 13.15 -1.27
C LEU A 445 -22.83 12.75 -1.96
N SER A 446 -22.78 12.61 -3.29
CA SER A 446 -23.91 12.06 -4.04
C SER A 446 -24.04 10.58 -3.74
N VAL A 447 -25.20 10.16 -3.23
CA VAL A 447 -25.52 8.74 -3.00
C VAL A 447 -26.75 8.40 -3.83
N ALA A 448 -26.55 7.55 -4.84
CA ALA A 448 -27.63 7.02 -5.66
C ALA A 448 -28.07 5.67 -5.11
N GLY A 449 -29.33 5.54 -4.71
CA GLY A 449 -29.92 4.24 -4.39
C GLY A 449 -30.55 3.60 -5.63
N MET A 450 -30.33 2.30 -5.77
CA MET A 450 -30.91 1.46 -6.83
C MET A 450 -32.19 0.77 -6.39
#